data_AF-A0A2W6D7M8-F1
#
_entry.id   AF-A0A2W6D7M8-F1
#
_cell.length_a   1.000
_cell.length_b   1.000
_cell.length_c   1.000
_cell.angle_alpha   90.00
_cell.angle_beta   90.00
_cell.angle_gamma   90.00
#
_symmetry.space_group_name_H-M   'P 1'
#
loop_
_entity.id
_entity.type
_entity.pdbx_description
1 polymer ?
#
loop_
_entity_poly.entity_id
_entity_poly.type
_entity_poly.pdbx_seq_one_letter_code
_entity_poly.pdbx_strand_id
1 'polypeptide(L)'
;MTEEDRLMGVKVSGGSFSVLGIGINWERAPGDERIARAVIIFLEDRRLLFGSRHIEDQAHCVSSALECRTFFTKEIAEAEPGKPLETTLKSMRAAFRQFVERGGPHGRNFQYHRSMSEADPFSLALGDLRTQVGEQLARIAWRYDIEIDDELARILPPEDDGTDPSWMVGFDRD
;
A
#
# COMPACT_ATOMS: atom_id res chain seq x y z
N MET A 1 0.72 2.96 -29.80
CA MET A 1 0.13 2.76 -28.47
C MET A 1 -1.18 3.51 -28.48
N THR A 2 -2.27 2.77 -28.71
CA THR A 2 -3.61 3.30 -28.95
C THR A 2 -4.31 3.61 -27.62
N GLU A 3 -5.26 4.54 -27.66
CA GLU A 3 -5.95 5.12 -26.49
C GLU A 3 -6.74 4.11 -25.65
N GLU A 4 -6.99 2.90 -26.16
CA GLU A 4 -7.69 1.80 -25.48
C GLU A 4 -6.84 1.03 -24.46
N ASP A 5 -5.51 1.10 -24.51
CA ASP A 5 -4.62 0.43 -23.54
C ASP A 5 -4.52 1.18 -22.19
N ARG A 6 -5.14 2.36 -22.04
CA ARG A 6 -5.00 3.23 -20.86
C ARG A 6 -6.03 3.03 -19.75
N LEU A 7 -6.95 2.07 -19.90
CA LEU A 7 -8.05 1.84 -18.95
C LEU A 7 -8.10 0.39 -18.42
N MET A 8 -7.01 -0.37 -18.60
CA MET A 8 -6.99 -1.79 -18.29
C MET A 8 -6.36 -2.03 -16.92
N GLY A 9 -7.14 -1.86 -15.85
CA GLY A 9 -6.69 -2.14 -14.49
C GLY A 9 -6.04 -3.52 -14.34
N VAL A 10 -5.08 -3.63 -13.44
CA VAL A 10 -4.32 -4.86 -13.20
C VAL A 10 -5.19 -5.83 -12.40
N LYS A 11 -5.59 -6.93 -13.05
CA LYS A 11 -6.21 -8.06 -12.37
C LYS A 11 -5.15 -8.94 -11.71
N VAL A 12 -5.08 -8.88 -10.38
CA VAL A 12 -4.28 -9.82 -9.60
C VAL A 12 -5.02 -11.17 -9.53
N SER A 13 -4.83 -12.03 -10.54
CA SER A 13 -5.40 -13.38 -10.53
C SER A 13 -4.42 -14.44 -11.06
N GLY A 14 -4.41 -15.60 -10.41
CA GLY A 14 -3.93 -16.85 -11.01
C GLY A 14 -2.41 -17.11 -11.07
N GLY A 15 -1.54 -16.16 -10.77
CA GLY A 15 -0.10 -16.39 -10.58
C GLY A 15 0.21 -16.71 -9.11
N SER A 16 1.10 -17.66 -8.85
CA SER A 16 1.50 -18.07 -7.50
C SER A 16 2.14 -16.92 -6.71
N PHE A 17 1.33 -16.11 -6.03
CA PHE A 17 1.74 -15.21 -4.94
C PHE A 17 2.12 -16.01 -3.67
N SER A 18 2.75 -17.18 -3.85
CA SER A 18 2.95 -18.21 -2.84
C SER A 18 4.04 -17.87 -1.82
N VAL A 19 4.69 -16.70 -1.91
CA VAL A 19 5.83 -16.29 -1.07
C VAL A 19 5.48 -15.19 -0.06
N LEU A 20 4.19 -14.94 0.24
CA LEU A 20 3.82 -14.18 1.45
C LEU A 20 3.60 -15.05 2.70
N GLY A 21 3.92 -16.35 2.66
CA GLY A 21 3.85 -17.25 3.84
C GLY A 21 2.47 -17.32 4.51
N ILE A 22 1.39 -17.00 3.78
CA ILE A 22 0.05 -16.80 4.35
C ILE A 22 -0.62 -18.17 4.56
N GLY A 23 -0.18 -18.89 5.58
CA GLY A 23 -0.89 -20.04 6.15
C GLY A 23 -2.06 -19.64 7.05
N ILE A 24 -2.62 -18.44 6.87
CA ILE A 24 -3.79 -17.99 7.63
C ILE A 24 -5.03 -18.52 6.93
N ASN A 25 -5.84 -19.30 7.63
CA ASN A 25 -7.18 -19.66 7.18
C ASN A 25 -8.04 -18.38 7.06
N TRP A 26 -7.96 -17.72 5.90
CA TRP A 26 -8.71 -16.51 5.60
C TRP A 26 -10.16 -16.89 5.31
N GLU A 27 -11.06 -16.73 6.26
CA GLU A 27 -12.50 -16.87 6.03
C GLU A 27 -13.09 -15.52 5.59
N ARG A 28 -13.88 -15.46 4.50
CA ARG A 28 -14.55 -14.22 4.09
C ARG A 28 -15.76 -13.99 5.01
N ALA A 29 -15.79 -12.90 5.76
CA ALA A 29 -16.99 -12.54 6.51
C ALA A 29 -18.02 -11.85 5.60
N PRO A 30 -19.33 -12.00 5.87
CA PRO A 30 -20.37 -11.24 5.15
C PRO A 30 -20.12 -9.73 5.27
N GLY A 31 -20.10 -9.03 4.14
CA GLY A 31 -19.89 -7.57 4.11
C GLY A 31 -18.42 -7.13 3.91
N ASP A 32 -17.45 -8.01 4.13
CA ASP A 32 -16.03 -7.70 3.92
C ASP A 32 -15.72 -7.27 2.48
N GLU A 33 -16.37 -7.89 1.50
CA GLU A 33 -16.14 -7.54 0.08
C GLU A 33 -16.53 -6.09 -0.21
N ARG A 34 -17.61 -5.59 0.42
CA ARG A 34 -18.02 -4.19 0.29
C ARG A 34 -16.95 -3.26 0.84
N ILE A 35 -16.38 -3.59 2.00
CA ILE A 35 -15.32 -2.81 2.64
C ILE A 35 -14.04 -2.86 1.79
N ALA A 36 -13.66 -4.04 1.30
CA ALA A 36 -12.51 -4.23 0.41
C ALA A 36 -12.60 -3.37 -0.85
N ARG A 37 -13.78 -3.36 -1.51
CA ARG A 37 -14.04 -2.50 -2.68
C ARG A 37 -13.95 -1.01 -2.31
N ALA A 38 -14.56 -0.61 -1.20
CA ALA A 38 -14.50 0.78 -0.74
C ALA A 38 -13.06 1.24 -0.46
N VAL A 39 -12.23 0.37 0.10
CA VAL A 39 -10.81 0.65 0.36
C VAL A 39 -10.05 0.84 -0.95
N ILE A 40 -10.21 -0.07 -1.92
CA ILE A 40 -9.53 0.06 -3.22
C ILE A 40 -9.93 1.36 -3.91
N ILE A 41 -11.24 1.61 -4.07
CA ILE A 41 -11.78 2.84 -4.68
C ILE A 41 -11.25 4.09 -3.99
N PHE A 42 -11.18 4.08 -2.66
CA PHE A 42 -10.67 5.24 -1.91
C PHE A 42 -9.18 5.48 -2.17
N LEU A 43 -8.37 4.41 -2.26
CA LEU A 43 -6.92 4.53 -2.49
C LEU A 43 -6.57 4.86 -3.94
N GLU A 44 -7.43 4.52 -4.91
CA GLU A 44 -7.26 4.89 -6.33
C GLU A 44 -7.24 6.41 -6.50
N ASP A 45 -7.94 7.17 -5.66
CA ASP A 45 -7.90 8.63 -5.62
C ASP A 45 -6.82 9.19 -4.67
N ARG A 46 -5.81 8.40 -4.28
CA ARG A 46 -4.74 8.83 -3.37
C ARG A 46 -3.40 8.87 -4.08
N ARG A 47 -3.19 9.97 -4.81
CA ARG A 47 -1.91 10.32 -5.47
C ARG A 47 -0.68 10.24 -4.57
N LEU A 48 -0.83 10.38 -3.25
CA LEU A 48 0.22 10.06 -2.27
C LEU A 48 0.88 8.70 -2.54
N LEU A 49 0.12 7.71 -3.00
CA LEU A 49 0.59 6.34 -3.21
C LEU A 49 1.32 6.16 -4.55
N PHE A 50 0.92 6.82 -5.62
CA PHE A 50 1.48 6.55 -6.96
C PHE A 50 2.01 7.78 -7.71
N GLY A 51 1.82 8.98 -7.15
CA GLY A 51 2.30 10.24 -7.68
C GLY A 51 3.83 10.33 -7.72
N SER A 52 4.34 11.13 -8.65
CA SER A 52 5.78 11.33 -8.80
C SER A 52 6.37 12.09 -7.60
N ARG A 53 7.42 11.55 -6.99
CA ARG A 53 8.02 12.10 -5.74
C ARG A 53 8.43 13.57 -5.82
N HIS A 54 8.80 14.05 -7.01
CA HIS A 54 9.37 15.39 -7.24
C HIS A 54 8.34 16.50 -7.48
N ILE A 55 7.05 16.15 -7.60
CA ILE A 55 5.97 17.14 -7.84
C ILE A 55 5.00 17.24 -6.66
N GLU A 56 5.19 16.42 -5.63
CA GLU A 56 4.29 16.36 -4.49
C GLU A 56 4.70 17.39 -3.43
N ASP A 57 3.74 18.18 -2.99
CA ASP A 57 3.91 19.03 -1.82
C ASP A 57 3.80 18.14 -0.56
N GLN A 58 4.87 18.15 0.23
CA GLN A 58 5.01 17.34 1.44
C GLN A 58 3.88 17.60 2.45
N ALA A 59 3.40 18.84 2.57
CA ALA A 59 2.30 19.17 3.47
C ALA A 59 0.98 18.56 2.97
N HIS A 60 0.74 18.60 1.66
CA HIS A 60 -0.41 17.93 1.04
C HIS A 60 -0.34 16.41 1.19
N CYS A 61 0.85 15.82 1.07
CA CYS A 61 1.07 14.39 1.36
C CYS A 61 0.72 14.01 2.80
N VAL A 62 1.12 14.83 3.79
CA VAL A 62 0.75 14.61 5.20
C VAL A 62 -0.76 14.77 5.40
N SER A 63 -1.40 15.74 4.75
CA SER A 63 -2.86 15.90 4.78
C SER A 63 -3.58 14.68 4.22
N SER A 64 -3.15 14.19 3.05
CA SER A 64 -3.68 12.98 2.42
C SER A 64 -3.54 11.75 3.33
N ALA A 65 -2.39 11.60 4.01
CA ALA A 65 -2.19 10.52 4.97
C ALA A 65 -3.12 10.62 6.20
N LEU A 66 -3.44 11.82 6.66
CA LEU A 66 -4.42 12.04 7.75
C LEU A 66 -5.85 11.67 7.32
N GLU A 67 -6.23 11.97 6.09
CA GLU A 67 -7.50 11.52 5.52
C GLU A 67 -7.58 10.00 5.46
N CYS A 68 -6.52 9.34 4.96
CA CYS A 68 -6.44 7.88 4.95
C CYS A 68 -6.62 7.30 6.36
N ARG A 69 -5.96 7.87 7.38
CA ARG A 69 -6.13 7.41 8.77
C ARG A 69 -7.56 7.51 9.27
N THR A 70 -8.26 8.58 8.90
CA THR A 70 -9.67 8.78 9.25
C THR A 70 -10.54 7.74 8.55
N PHE A 71 -10.34 7.57 7.25
CA PHE A 71 -11.04 6.57 6.44
C PHE A 71 -10.84 5.15 7.00
N PHE A 72 -9.60 4.71 7.20
CA PHE A 72 -9.34 3.37 7.75
C PHE A 72 -9.90 3.20 9.16
N THR A 73 -9.96 4.24 9.98
CA THR A 73 -10.59 4.14 11.31
C THR A 73 -12.08 3.84 11.20
N LYS A 74 -12.77 4.44 10.23
CA LYS A 74 -14.17 4.14 9.94
C LYS A 74 -14.32 2.71 9.42
N GLU A 75 -13.56 2.32 8.40
CA GLU A 75 -13.70 0.98 7.80
C GLU A 75 -13.30 -0.15 8.76
N ILE A 76 -12.34 0.07 9.68
CA ILE A 76 -12.02 -0.88 10.76
C ILE A 76 -13.21 -1.08 11.70
N ALA A 77 -14.00 -0.03 11.98
CA ALA A 77 -15.16 -0.13 12.87
C ALA A 77 -16.32 -0.94 12.24
N GLU A 78 -16.37 -0.99 10.91
CA GLU A 78 -17.38 -1.74 10.15
C GLU A 78 -16.94 -3.17 9.82
N ALA A 79 -15.64 -3.45 9.87
CA ALA A 79 -15.09 -4.78 9.60
C ALA A 79 -15.42 -5.77 10.71
N GLU A 80 -15.60 -7.04 10.36
CA GLU A 80 -15.88 -8.09 11.34
C GLU A 80 -14.70 -8.23 12.33
N PRO A 81 -14.93 -8.07 13.64
CA PRO A 81 -13.85 -8.08 14.63
C PRO A 81 -13.08 -9.39 14.66
N GLY A 82 -11.74 -9.29 14.72
CA GLY A 82 -10.85 -10.45 14.78
C GLY A 82 -10.72 -11.21 13.46
N LYS A 83 -11.40 -10.78 12.39
CA LYS A 83 -11.21 -11.33 11.06
C LYS A 83 -9.99 -10.71 10.38
N PRO A 84 -9.40 -11.41 9.39
CA PRO A 84 -8.14 -10.96 8.84
C PRO A 84 -8.21 -9.61 8.09
N LEU A 85 -9.38 -9.24 7.51
CA LEU A 85 -9.56 -7.92 6.90
C LEU A 85 -9.32 -6.79 7.91
N GLU A 86 -9.88 -6.89 9.11
CA GLU A 86 -9.66 -5.91 10.18
C GLU A 86 -8.17 -5.71 10.47
N THR A 87 -7.40 -6.81 10.46
CA THR A 87 -5.95 -6.79 10.69
C THR A 87 -5.22 -6.09 9.55
N THR A 88 -5.55 -6.38 8.30
CA THR A 88 -5.00 -5.70 7.12
C THR A 88 -5.29 -4.20 7.15
N LEU A 89 -6.52 -3.78 7.47
CA LEU A 89 -6.88 -2.37 7.59
C LEU A 89 -6.15 -1.67 8.74
N LYS A 90 -5.96 -2.35 9.88
CA LYS A 90 -5.15 -1.85 11.00
C LYS A 90 -3.69 -1.63 10.59
N SER A 91 -3.11 -2.56 9.82
CA SER A 91 -1.75 -2.44 9.28
C SER A 91 -1.61 -1.25 8.32
N MET A 92 -2.55 -1.09 7.39
CA MET A 92 -2.57 0.08 6.50
C MET A 92 -2.66 1.40 7.30
N ARG A 93 -3.61 1.49 8.24
CA ARG A 93 -3.74 2.67 9.12
C ARG A 93 -2.46 2.97 9.90
N ALA A 94 -1.76 1.94 10.36
CA ALA A 94 -0.50 2.08 11.07
C ALA A 94 0.62 2.63 10.16
N ALA A 95 0.69 2.21 8.90
CA ALA A 95 1.64 2.75 7.93
C ALA A 95 1.42 4.26 7.69
N PHE A 96 0.16 4.68 7.48
CA PHE A 96 -0.15 6.12 7.36
C PHE A 96 0.15 6.90 8.64
N ARG A 97 -0.09 6.31 9.82
CA ARG A 97 0.29 6.93 11.11
C ARG A 97 1.80 7.16 11.19
N GLN A 98 2.61 6.15 10.87
CA GLN A 98 4.07 6.27 10.89
C GLN A 98 4.56 7.36 9.92
N PHE A 99 3.97 7.45 8.73
CA PHE A 99 4.30 8.51 7.77
C PHE A 99 4.02 9.92 8.34
N VAL A 100 2.84 10.11 8.93
CA VAL A 100 2.47 11.40 9.56
C VAL A 100 3.39 11.73 10.74
N GLU A 101 3.74 10.76 11.58
CA GLU A 101 4.64 10.95 12.71
C GLU A 101 6.03 11.37 12.26
N ARG A 102 6.57 10.73 11.20
CA ARG A 102 7.86 11.13 10.61
C ARG A 102 7.82 12.54 10.04
N GLY A 103 6.72 12.93 9.39
CA GLY A 103 6.53 14.28 8.86
C GLY A 103 6.42 15.37 9.92
N GLY A 104 6.02 15.01 11.14
CA GLY A 104 5.76 15.97 12.21
C GLY A 104 4.62 16.94 11.86
N PRO A 105 4.39 17.98 12.70
CA PRO A 105 3.29 18.92 12.47
C PRO A 105 3.42 19.59 11.09
N HIS A 106 2.36 19.47 10.28
CA HIS A 106 2.29 20.01 8.91
C HIS A 106 3.44 19.58 7.97
N GLY A 107 4.06 18.42 8.21
CA GLY A 107 5.17 17.95 7.36
C GLY A 107 6.48 18.71 7.57
N ARG A 108 6.61 19.52 8.64
CA ARG A 108 7.82 20.33 8.89
C ARG A 108 9.11 19.52 8.89
N ASN A 109 9.09 18.26 9.33
CA ASN A 109 10.29 17.43 9.36
C ASN A 109 10.77 17.04 7.95
N PHE A 110 9.89 17.08 6.95
CA PHE A 110 10.23 16.81 5.55
C PHE A 110 10.82 18.02 4.82
N GLN A 111 10.57 19.24 5.32
CA GLN A 111 11.03 20.48 4.71
C GLN A 111 12.53 20.73 4.94
N TYR A 112 13.10 20.13 5.98
CA TYR A 112 14.52 20.27 6.31
C TYR A 112 15.35 19.24 5.56
N HIS A 113 15.91 19.64 4.42
CA HIS A 113 16.97 18.86 3.76
C HIS A 113 18.24 18.89 4.63
N ARG A 114 18.57 17.77 5.26
CA ARG A 114 19.82 17.62 6.03
C ARG A 114 20.98 17.30 5.09
N SER A 115 21.52 18.34 4.47
CA SER A 115 22.72 18.28 3.60
C SER A 115 22.53 17.48 2.30
N MET A 116 23.41 17.71 1.32
CA MET A 116 23.41 17.04 0.02
C MET A 116 23.80 15.54 0.10
N SER A 117 24.31 15.08 1.25
CA SER A 117 24.89 13.75 1.42
C SER A 117 23.99 12.76 2.15
N GLU A 118 22.85 13.19 2.71
CA GLU A 118 21.90 12.29 3.38
C GLU A 118 20.71 11.97 2.47
N ALA A 119 20.17 10.77 2.62
CA ALA A 119 18.95 10.38 1.93
C ALA A 119 17.79 11.28 2.37
N ASP A 120 17.01 11.78 1.40
CA ASP A 120 15.85 12.65 1.66
C ASP A 120 14.84 11.95 2.61
N PRO A 121 14.62 12.48 3.83
CA PRO A 121 13.73 11.87 4.82
C PRO A 121 12.30 11.68 4.31
N PHE A 122 11.83 12.57 3.44
CA PHE A 122 10.51 12.46 2.82
C PHE A 122 10.45 11.26 1.88
N SER A 123 11.39 11.16 0.95
CA SER A 123 11.47 10.05 0.00
C SER A 123 11.56 8.69 0.69
N LEU A 124 12.33 8.59 1.78
CA LEU A 124 12.40 7.37 2.59
C LEU A 124 11.07 7.04 3.25
N ALA A 125 10.44 8.00 3.93
CA ALA A 125 9.14 7.79 4.57
C ALA A 125 8.04 7.43 3.57
N LEU A 126 8.07 8.06 2.38
CA LEU A 126 7.12 7.79 1.31
C LEU A 126 7.33 6.41 0.68
N GLY A 127 8.58 6.00 0.50
CA GLY A 127 8.93 4.63 0.08
C GLY A 127 8.40 3.59 1.05
N ASP A 128 8.70 3.74 2.33
CA ASP A 128 8.23 2.84 3.39
C ASP A 128 6.71 2.75 3.45
N LEU A 129 6.01 3.89 3.29
CA LEU A 129 4.55 3.93 3.25
C LEU A 129 4.02 3.10 2.07
N ARG A 130 4.55 3.34 0.87
CA ARG A 130 4.10 2.66 -0.36
C ARG A 130 4.35 1.16 -0.31
N THR A 131 5.50 0.72 0.19
CA THR A 131 5.80 -0.69 0.38
C THR A 131 4.81 -1.35 1.34
N GLN A 132 4.59 -0.75 2.52
CA GLN A 132 3.67 -1.30 3.51
C GLN A 132 2.22 -1.35 3.01
N VAL A 133 1.74 -0.28 2.36
CA VAL A 133 0.38 -0.23 1.83
C VAL A 133 0.22 -1.18 0.65
N GLY A 134 1.20 -1.24 -0.26
CA GLY A 134 1.20 -2.10 -1.44
C GLY A 134 1.10 -3.58 -1.08
N GLU A 135 1.84 -4.02 -0.06
CA GLU A 135 1.75 -5.39 0.44
C GLU A 135 0.34 -5.72 0.95
N GLN A 136 -0.26 -4.82 1.73
CA GLN A 136 -1.62 -5.01 2.23
C GLN A 136 -2.66 -4.94 1.12
N LEU A 137 -2.46 -4.08 0.11
CA LEU A 137 -3.33 -3.92 -1.03
C LEU A 137 -3.37 -5.19 -1.90
N ALA A 138 -2.20 -5.78 -2.18
CA ALA A 138 -2.09 -7.04 -2.90
C ALA A 138 -2.91 -8.15 -2.21
N ARG A 139 -2.82 -8.23 -0.87
CA ARG A 139 -3.58 -9.19 -0.07
C ARG A 139 -5.10 -9.00 -0.23
N ILE A 140 -5.59 -7.75 -0.20
CA ILE A 140 -7.02 -7.45 -0.40
C ILE A 140 -7.45 -7.82 -1.82
N ALA A 141 -6.75 -7.31 -2.84
CA ALA A 141 -7.12 -7.52 -4.24
C ALA A 141 -7.17 -8.99 -4.62
N TRP A 142 -6.13 -9.76 -4.28
CA TRP A 142 -6.11 -11.20 -4.50
C TRP A 142 -7.21 -11.91 -3.73
N ARG A 143 -7.43 -11.55 -2.45
CA ARG A 143 -8.40 -12.25 -1.61
C ARG A 143 -9.82 -12.07 -2.09
N TYR A 144 -10.18 -10.89 -2.59
CA TYR A 144 -11.54 -10.53 -2.98
C TYR A 144 -11.77 -10.54 -4.50
N ASP A 145 -10.75 -10.87 -5.31
CA ASP A 145 -10.75 -10.80 -6.78
C ASP A 145 -11.19 -9.43 -7.30
N ILE A 146 -10.56 -8.38 -6.76
CA ILE A 146 -10.81 -6.98 -7.14
C ILE A 146 -9.64 -6.48 -7.98
N GLU A 147 -9.94 -5.94 -9.15
CA GLU A 147 -8.97 -5.28 -10.02
C GLU A 147 -8.50 -3.96 -9.41
N ILE A 148 -7.23 -3.62 -9.64
CA ILE A 148 -6.63 -2.38 -9.14
C ILE A 148 -6.29 -1.49 -10.34
N ASP A 149 -6.65 -0.21 -10.28
CA ASP A 149 -6.19 0.79 -11.26
C ASP A 149 -4.67 0.75 -11.50
N ASP A 150 -4.25 0.98 -12.75
CA ASP A 150 -2.85 0.89 -13.18
C ASP A 150 -1.90 1.80 -12.40
N GLU A 151 -2.33 3.00 -12.00
CA GLU A 151 -1.49 3.90 -11.23
C GLU A 151 -1.27 3.35 -9.83
N LEU A 152 -2.34 2.91 -9.17
CA LEU A 152 -2.27 2.31 -7.85
C LEU A 152 -1.52 0.97 -7.86
N ALA A 153 -1.61 0.20 -8.95
CA ALA A 153 -0.89 -1.05 -9.12
C ALA A 153 0.65 -0.88 -9.03
N ARG A 154 1.18 0.33 -9.28
CA ARG A 154 2.63 0.62 -9.21
C ARG A 154 3.24 0.49 -7.82
N ILE A 155 2.43 0.48 -6.75
CA ILE A 155 2.94 0.24 -5.39
C ILE A 155 2.90 -1.22 -4.99
N LEU A 156 2.31 -2.10 -5.82
CA LEU A 156 2.28 -3.52 -5.51
C LEU A 156 3.71 -4.08 -5.47
N PRO A 157 3.97 -5.04 -4.58
CA PRO A 157 5.25 -5.73 -4.60
C PRO A 157 5.44 -6.40 -5.98
N PRO A 158 6.69 -6.53 -6.45
CA PRO A 158 6.98 -7.21 -7.70
C PRO A 158 6.41 -8.63 -7.66
N GLU A 159 6.01 -9.15 -8.82
CA GLU A 159 5.63 -10.54 -8.94
C GLU A 159 6.82 -11.42 -8.55
N ASP A 160 6.62 -12.29 -7.56
CA ASP A 160 7.59 -13.33 -7.27
C ASP A 160 7.37 -14.46 -8.27
N ASP A 161 8.21 -14.51 -9.30
CA ASP A 161 8.17 -15.57 -10.32
C ASP A 161 8.74 -16.91 -9.79
N GLY A 162 9.13 -16.96 -8.50
CA GLY A 162 9.70 -18.14 -7.85
C GLY A 162 11.02 -18.61 -8.47
N THR A 163 11.60 -17.84 -9.40
CA THR A 163 12.72 -18.25 -10.24
C THR A 163 14.04 -17.67 -9.73
N ASP A 164 14.02 -16.59 -8.95
CA ASP A 164 15.22 -15.99 -8.37
C ASP A 164 15.20 -15.88 -6.83
N PRO A 165 15.81 -16.84 -6.10
CA PRO A 165 15.97 -16.76 -4.66
C PRO A 165 17.16 -15.89 -4.20
N SER A 166 17.82 -15.14 -5.10
CA SER A 166 19.03 -14.35 -4.77
C SER A 166 18.78 -13.20 -3.78
N TRP A 167 17.53 -12.81 -3.56
CA TRP A 167 17.14 -11.81 -2.57
C TRP A 167 16.97 -12.39 -1.15
N MET A 168 16.99 -13.72 -0.99
CA MET A 168 16.89 -14.39 0.29
C MET A 168 18.26 -14.39 0.99
N VAL A 169 18.50 -13.41 1.86
CA VAL A 169 19.73 -13.29 2.66
C VAL A 169 19.97 -14.58 3.45
N GLY A 170 21.03 -15.33 3.10
CA GLY A 170 21.46 -16.56 3.77
C GLY A 170 21.49 -17.83 2.90
N PHE A 171 21.11 -17.76 1.63
CA PHE A 171 21.37 -18.83 0.64
C PHE A 171 22.52 -18.44 -0.28
N ASP A 172 23.73 -18.35 0.26
CA ASP A 172 24.92 -18.48 -0.61
C ASP A 172 24.94 -19.93 -1.14
N ARG A 173 24.93 -20.08 -2.47
CA ARG A 173 25.25 -21.36 -3.11
C ARG A 173 26.77 -21.48 -3.13
N ASP A 174 27.26 -22.45 -2.36
CA ASP A 174 28.62 -23.05 -2.32
C ASP A 174 29.78 -22.28 -2.98
#